data_AF-A0A1H7AEZ2-F1
#
_entry.id   AF-A0A1H7AEZ2-F1
#
_cell.length_a   1.000
_cell.length_b   1.000
_cell.length_c   1.000
_cell.angle_alpha   90.00
_cell.angle_beta   90.00
_cell.angle_gamma   90.00
#
_symmetry.space_group_name_H-M   'P 1'
#
loop_
_entity.id
_entity.type
_entity.pdbx_description
1 polymer ?
#
loop_
_entity_poly.entity_id
_entity_poly.type
_entity_poly.pdbx_seq_one_letter_code
_entity_poly.pdbx_strand_id
1 'polypeptide(L)'
;MVASLETSATVPAPTAKSLGAARARNGVSITETMTDFRALFTAAGETVDVEALQSLAEGWAEAMETAPPLSCTDVYTGLATQAHFRRRIHEISTSGSERPGTLVLAIISIASPHNSQNHCWTLLARIGEAVNGQLDGTGAMAMYQNSAIHVLFPLSQSNISRVIGCKIAVEALGDGALSPARTKFYPLPSAAAATASAPHDSSSATN
;
A
#
# COMPACT_ATOMS: atom_id res chain seq x y z
N MET A 1 18.92 17.67 50.84
CA MET A 1 19.86 17.94 49.73
C MET A 1 19.17 17.45 48.48
N VAL A 2 18.51 18.36 47.77
CA VAL A 2 17.68 18.06 46.60
C VAL A 2 18.62 18.02 45.40
N ALA A 3 18.73 16.87 44.74
CA ALA A 3 19.59 16.75 43.57
C ALA A 3 18.96 17.55 42.42
N SER A 4 19.61 18.66 42.05
CA SER A 4 19.27 19.43 40.86
C SER A 4 19.43 18.55 39.63
N LEU A 5 18.31 18.29 38.93
CA LEU A 5 18.32 17.79 37.56
C LEU A 5 18.55 18.98 36.62
N GLU A 6 19.75 19.57 36.68
CA GLU A 6 20.22 20.40 35.58
C GLU A 6 20.91 19.47 34.60
N THR A 7 20.16 18.99 33.62
CA THR A 7 20.73 18.32 32.46
C THR A 7 19.99 18.85 31.26
N SER A 8 20.66 19.77 30.54
CA SER A 8 20.29 20.42 29.28
C SER A 8 19.00 19.86 28.65
N ALA A 9 17.93 20.64 28.64
CA ALA A 9 16.60 20.24 28.18
C ALA A 9 16.48 20.17 26.65
N THR A 10 17.44 19.52 25.99
CA THR A 10 17.38 19.22 24.57
C THR A 10 16.96 17.77 24.44
N VAL A 11 15.75 17.54 23.93
CA VAL A 11 15.28 16.17 23.64
C VAL A 11 15.95 15.74 22.34
N PRO A 12 16.79 14.68 22.34
CA PRO A 12 17.44 14.25 21.11
C PRO A 12 16.41 13.89 20.04
N ALA A 13 16.61 14.39 18.81
CA ALA A 13 15.73 14.14 17.67
C ALA A 13 15.32 12.66 17.50
N PRO A 14 16.21 11.65 17.61
CA PRO A 14 15.82 10.23 17.51
C PRO A 14 14.86 9.77 18.61
N THR A 15 14.97 10.35 19.82
CA THR A 15 14.11 10.06 20.96
C THR A 15 12.73 10.65 20.74
N ALA A 16 12.67 11.91 20.30
CA ALA A 16 11.42 12.56 19.94
C ALA A 16 10.71 11.80 18.79
N LYS A 17 11.46 11.39 17.77
CA LYS A 17 10.95 10.55 16.67
C LYS A 17 10.38 9.22 17.17
N SER A 18 11.10 8.52 18.04
CA SER A 18 10.64 7.26 18.62
C SER A 18 9.38 7.42 19.47
N LEU A 19 9.26 8.52 20.23
CA LEU A 19 8.06 8.87 20.97
C LEU A 19 6.87 9.10 20.04
N GLY A 20 7.04 9.88 18.97
CA GLY A 20 5.99 10.14 17.98
C GLY A 20 5.47 8.85 17.36
N ALA A 21 6.39 7.97 16.94
CA ALA A 21 6.05 6.65 16.41
C ALA A 21 5.31 5.77 17.42
N ALA A 22 5.71 5.79 18.70
CA ALA A 22 5.02 5.06 19.75
C ALA A 22 3.59 5.57 19.97
N ARG A 23 3.38 6.89 19.96
CA ARG A 23 2.04 7.49 20.14
C ARG A 23 1.11 7.19 18.98
N ALA A 24 1.60 7.28 17.74
CA ALA A 24 0.86 6.87 16.55
C ALA A 24 0.40 5.41 16.62
N ARG A 25 1.31 4.48 16.98
CA ARG A 25 0.97 3.05 17.13
C ARG A 25 -0.06 2.78 18.23
N ASN A 26 -0.14 3.63 19.24
CA ASN A 26 -1.16 3.57 20.30
C ASN A 26 -2.45 4.33 19.93
N GLY A 27 -2.59 4.82 18.70
CA GLY A 27 -3.79 5.52 18.22
C GLY A 27 -3.95 6.94 18.76
N VAL A 28 -2.91 7.52 19.37
CA VAL A 28 -2.95 8.90 19.87
C VAL A 28 -2.82 9.85 18.69
N SER A 29 -3.72 10.83 18.60
CA SER A 29 -3.72 11.82 17.50
C SER A 29 -2.43 12.65 17.48
N ILE A 30 -2.07 13.19 16.30
CA ILE A 30 -0.93 14.11 16.21
C ILE A 30 -1.15 15.37 17.07
N THR A 31 -2.38 15.88 17.13
CA THR A 31 -2.74 17.05 17.96
C THR A 31 -2.51 16.79 19.44
N GLU A 32 -2.97 15.65 19.96
CA GLU A 32 -2.76 15.25 21.35
C GLU A 32 -1.28 15.00 21.64
N THR A 33 -0.59 14.31 20.72
CA THR A 33 0.86 14.06 20.80
C THR A 33 1.66 15.36 20.92
N MET A 34 1.37 16.36 20.08
CA MET A 34 2.03 17.67 20.14
C MET A 34 1.64 18.46 21.40
N THR A 35 0.39 18.32 21.87
CA THR A 35 -0.08 18.99 23.09
C THR A 35 0.66 18.49 24.32
N ASP A 36 0.78 17.17 24.47
CA ASP A 36 1.52 16.54 25.57
C ASP A 36 3.01 16.87 25.51
N PHE A 37 3.59 16.89 24.31
CA PHE A 37 4.99 17.27 24.13
C PHE A 37 5.23 18.72 24.54
N ARG A 38 4.33 19.65 24.17
CA ARG A 38 4.42 21.05 24.65
C ARG A 38 4.26 21.16 26.16
N ALA A 39 3.37 20.37 26.76
CA ALA A 39 3.17 20.33 28.20
C ALA A 39 4.44 19.87 28.94
N LEU A 40 5.19 18.92 28.37
CA LEU A 40 6.48 18.47 28.91
C LEU A 40 7.50 19.62 29.01
N PHE A 41 7.69 20.39 27.94
CA PHE A 41 8.60 21.54 27.96
C PHE A 41 8.10 22.63 28.91
N THR A 42 6.79 22.89 28.94
CA THR A 42 6.18 23.86 29.87
C THR A 42 6.44 23.47 31.32
N ALA A 43 6.29 22.18 31.66
CA ALA A 43 6.55 21.67 33.01
C ALA A 43 8.04 21.72 33.38
N ALA A 44 8.94 21.61 32.40
CA ALA A 44 10.38 21.78 32.57
C ALA A 44 10.81 23.27 32.66
N GLY A 45 9.90 24.21 32.43
CA GLY A 45 10.24 25.65 32.37
C GLY A 45 10.99 26.07 31.11
N GLU A 46 10.93 25.24 30.07
CA GLU A 46 11.75 25.36 28.87
C GLU A 46 10.90 25.74 27.65
N THR A 47 11.52 26.40 26.67
CA THR A 47 10.88 26.64 25.38
C THR A 47 10.87 25.37 24.55
N VAL A 48 9.79 25.13 23.81
CA VAL A 48 9.68 23.95 22.94
C VAL A 48 10.80 23.94 21.91
N ASP A 49 11.58 22.87 21.92
CA ASP A 49 12.56 22.60 20.88
C ASP A 49 11.85 22.24 19.56
N VAL A 50 12.01 23.11 18.56
CA VAL A 50 11.37 22.97 17.25
C VAL A 50 11.92 21.78 16.48
N GLU A 51 13.22 21.47 16.60
CA GLU A 51 13.83 20.32 15.90
C GLU A 51 13.32 19.01 16.49
N ALA A 52 13.18 18.95 17.82
CA ALA A 52 12.58 17.81 18.49
C ALA A 52 11.08 17.66 18.16
N LEU A 53 10.33 18.76 18.10
CA LEU A 53 8.92 18.76 17.70
C LEU A 53 8.73 18.29 16.25
N GLN A 54 9.61 18.71 15.33
CA GLN A 54 9.61 18.24 13.95
C GLN A 54 9.90 16.73 13.91
N SER A 55 10.94 16.28 14.62
CA SER A 55 11.31 14.86 14.67
C SER A 55 10.18 14.00 15.24
N LEU A 56 9.47 14.48 16.27
CA LEU A 56 8.26 13.88 16.82
C LEU A 56 7.16 13.72 15.76
N ALA A 57 6.88 14.79 15.01
CA ALA A 57 5.86 14.77 13.96
C ALA A 57 6.23 13.80 12.82
N GLU A 58 7.50 13.77 12.40
CA GLU A 58 8.01 12.82 11.41
C GLU A 58 7.81 11.38 11.87
N GLY A 59 8.23 11.04 13.10
CA GLY A 59 8.06 9.70 13.65
C GLY A 59 6.61 9.27 13.78
N TRP A 60 5.72 10.20 14.15
CA TRP A 60 4.28 9.94 14.18
C TRP A 60 3.74 9.65 12.78
N ALA A 61 4.09 10.46 11.78
CA ALA A 61 3.64 10.30 10.41
C ALA A 61 4.13 8.98 9.80
N GLU A 62 5.43 8.68 9.92
CA GLU A 62 6.02 7.42 9.43
C GLU A 62 5.34 6.19 10.05
N ALA A 63 5.05 6.22 11.36
CA ALA A 63 4.37 5.12 12.02
C ALA A 63 2.93 4.94 11.53
N MET A 64 2.21 6.03 11.27
CA MET A 64 0.86 5.98 10.71
C MET A 64 0.83 5.46 9.27
N GLU A 65 1.85 5.72 8.46
CA GLU A 65 1.98 5.13 7.13
C GLU A 65 2.10 3.59 7.17
N THR A 66 2.67 3.05 8.25
CA THR A 66 2.77 1.59 8.46
C THR A 66 1.55 0.96 9.13
N ALA A 67 0.61 1.77 9.64
CA ALA A 67 -0.57 1.26 10.30
C ALA A 67 -1.49 0.53 9.31
N PRO A 68 -2.16 -0.58 9.71
CA PRO A 68 -3.12 -1.24 8.84
C PRO A 68 -4.22 -0.26 8.42
N PRO A 69 -4.54 -0.14 7.13
CA PRO A 69 -5.54 0.80 6.67
C PRO A 69 -6.92 0.40 7.22
N LEU A 70 -7.63 1.36 7.79
CA LEU A 70 -9.01 1.20 8.29
C LEU A 70 -10.05 1.14 7.16
N SER A 71 -9.62 1.33 5.91
CA SER A 71 -10.44 1.34 4.70
C SER A 71 -9.98 0.26 3.72
N CYS A 72 -10.90 -0.17 2.86
CA CYS A 72 -10.58 -1.01 1.70
C CYS A 72 -10.01 -0.21 0.52
N THR A 73 -10.05 1.12 0.61
CA THR A 73 -9.54 2.07 -0.38
C THR A 73 -8.32 2.81 0.16
N ASP A 74 -7.24 2.80 -0.61
CA ASP A 74 -6.02 3.54 -0.35
C ASP A 74 -6.26 5.04 -0.54
N VAL A 75 -5.89 5.85 0.45
CA VAL A 75 -6.23 7.28 0.47
C VAL A 75 -5.41 8.11 -0.53
N TYR A 76 -4.25 7.62 -0.96
CA TYR A 76 -3.37 8.35 -1.88
C TYR A 76 -3.74 8.13 -3.34
N THR A 77 -4.19 6.93 -3.68
CA THR A 77 -4.49 6.53 -5.05
C THR A 77 -5.98 6.33 -5.30
N GLY A 78 -6.81 6.16 -4.27
CA GLY A 78 -8.19 5.74 -4.45
C GLY A 78 -8.35 4.32 -5.01
N LEU A 79 -7.25 3.54 -5.11
CA LEU A 79 -7.27 2.13 -5.49
C LEU A 79 -7.51 1.24 -4.25
N ALA A 80 -7.59 -0.08 -4.43
CA ALA A 80 -7.75 -0.99 -3.30
C ALA A 80 -6.50 -1.00 -2.41
N THR A 81 -6.70 -1.12 -1.09
CA THR A 81 -5.60 -1.35 -0.15
C THR A 81 -5.02 -2.75 -0.30
N GLN A 82 -3.78 -2.93 0.15
CA GLN A 82 -3.09 -4.22 0.07
C GLN A 82 -3.83 -5.34 0.80
N ALA A 83 -4.37 -5.05 1.98
CA ALA A 83 -5.14 -6.02 2.75
C ALA A 83 -6.39 -6.46 1.98
N HIS A 84 -7.13 -5.51 1.39
CA HIS A 84 -8.34 -5.80 0.62
C HIS A 84 -8.03 -6.59 -0.66
N PHE A 85 -7.00 -6.19 -1.41
CA PHE A 85 -6.59 -6.87 -2.64
C PHE A 85 -6.15 -8.32 -2.38
N ARG A 86 -5.33 -8.55 -1.35
CA ARG A 86 -4.88 -9.90 -0.96
C ARG A 86 -6.02 -10.77 -0.49
N ARG A 87 -6.95 -10.21 0.31
CA ARG A 87 -8.16 -10.92 0.72
C ARG A 87 -8.97 -11.35 -0.49
N ARG A 88 -9.15 -10.48 -1.48
CA ARG A 88 -9.89 -10.80 -2.71
C ARG A 88 -9.25 -11.95 -3.47
N ILE A 89 -7.92 -11.96 -3.63
CA ILE A 89 -7.18 -13.09 -4.23
C ILE A 89 -7.45 -14.38 -3.45
N HIS A 90 -7.35 -14.35 -2.12
CA HIS A 90 -7.60 -15.52 -1.28
C HIS A 90 -9.04 -16.04 -1.41
N GLU A 91 -10.04 -15.16 -1.39
CA GLU A 91 -11.44 -15.52 -1.59
C GLU A 91 -11.65 -16.23 -2.94
N ILE A 92 -11.04 -15.73 -4.01
CA ILE A 92 -11.09 -16.34 -5.34
C ILE A 92 -10.43 -17.73 -5.35
N SER A 93 -9.26 -17.86 -4.73
CA SER A 93 -8.52 -19.12 -4.67
C SER A 93 -9.24 -20.19 -3.84
N THR A 94 -10.00 -19.79 -2.82
CA THR A 94 -10.67 -20.72 -1.88
C THR A 94 -12.11 -21.05 -2.26
N SER A 95 -12.85 -20.11 -2.87
CA SER A 95 -14.30 -20.24 -3.02
C SER A 95 -14.73 -21.00 -4.28
N GLY A 96 -13.84 -21.26 -5.24
CA GLY A 96 -14.08 -22.09 -6.43
C GLY A 96 -15.27 -21.72 -7.34
N SER A 97 -16.00 -20.64 -7.07
CA SER A 97 -17.18 -20.14 -7.79
C SER A 97 -17.41 -18.70 -7.29
N GLU A 98 -17.69 -17.68 -8.11
CA GLU A 98 -18.79 -17.58 -9.05
C GLU A 98 -18.35 -17.00 -10.41
N ARG A 99 -18.74 -17.71 -11.48
CA ARG A 99 -18.35 -17.59 -12.91
C ARG A 99 -17.02 -18.28 -13.27
N PRO A 100 -17.06 -19.30 -14.15
CA PRO A 100 -15.84 -19.83 -14.78
C PRO A 100 -15.32 -18.80 -15.78
N GLY A 101 -14.48 -17.89 -15.29
CA GLY A 101 -13.60 -17.07 -16.09
C GLY A 101 -12.21 -17.16 -15.50
N THR A 102 -11.20 -17.46 -16.31
CA THR A 102 -9.80 -17.41 -15.88
C THR A 102 -9.51 -15.99 -15.39
N LEU A 103 -9.34 -15.79 -14.09
CA LEU A 103 -8.90 -14.50 -13.58
C LEU A 103 -7.42 -14.34 -13.88
N VAL A 104 -7.00 -13.11 -14.18
CA VAL A 104 -5.61 -12.80 -14.46
C VAL A 104 -5.17 -11.69 -13.53
N LEU A 105 -3.97 -11.86 -12.97
CA LEU A 105 -3.24 -10.81 -12.29
C LEU A 105 -2.26 -10.18 -13.28
N ALA A 106 -2.45 -8.91 -13.62
CA ALA A 106 -1.45 -8.12 -14.30
C ALA A 106 -0.64 -7.30 -13.28
N ILE A 107 0.67 -7.18 -13.53
CA ILE A 107 1.56 -6.30 -12.77
C ILE A 107 2.16 -5.32 -13.77
N ILE A 108 1.88 -4.03 -13.58
CA ILE A 108 2.46 -2.93 -14.35
C ILE A 108 3.52 -2.27 -13.45
N SER A 109 4.79 -2.61 -13.65
CA SER A 109 5.90 -1.97 -12.94
C SER A 109 6.27 -0.66 -13.61
N ILE A 110 6.44 0.41 -12.83
CA ILE A 110 6.84 1.74 -13.28
C ILE A 110 8.21 2.12 -12.71
N ALA A 111 8.84 3.16 -13.24
CA ALA A 111 10.10 3.65 -12.70
C ALA A 111 9.92 4.14 -11.25
N SER A 112 10.76 3.59 -10.35
CA SER A 112 10.80 4.02 -8.96
C SER A 112 11.38 5.43 -8.82
N PRO A 113 10.99 6.19 -7.80
CA PRO A 113 11.61 7.50 -7.55
C PRO A 113 13.09 7.32 -7.22
N HIS A 114 13.96 8.11 -7.85
CA HIS A 114 15.41 8.02 -7.63
C HIS A 114 15.85 8.46 -6.22
N ASN A 115 15.07 9.32 -5.56
CA ASN A 115 15.46 9.99 -4.31
C ASN A 115 14.45 9.82 -3.16
N SER A 116 13.45 8.95 -3.32
CA SER A 116 12.40 8.74 -2.32
C SER A 116 11.86 7.31 -2.40
N GLN A 117 11.40 6.78 -1.27
CA GLN A 117 10.78 5.45 -1.26
C GLN A 117 9.40 5.47 -1.96
N ASN A 118 8.74 6.63 -1.95
CA ASN A 118 7.39 6.83 -2.47
C ASN A 118 7.34 7.99 -3.49
N HIS A 119 6.46 7.88 -4.49
CA HIS A 119 6.11 9.02 -5.35
C HIS A 119 5.36 10.08 -4.55
N CYS A 120 5.42 11.34 -4.99
CA CYS A 120 4.68 12.41 -4.32
C CYS A 120 3.16 12.19 -4.42
N TRP A 121 2.42 12.71 -3.43
CA TRP A 121 0.97 12.46 -3.29
C TRP A 121 0.18 12.84 -4.55
N THR A 122 0.52 13.96 -5.21
CA THR A 122 -0.18 14.43 -6.42
C THR A 122 -0.01 13.44 -7.57
N LEU A 123 1.17 12.82 -7.69
CA LEU A 123 1.40 11.81 -8.71
C LEU A 123 0.66 10.51 -8.37
N LEU A 124 0.64 10.09 -7.10
CA LEU A 124 -0.13 8.93 -6.65
C LEU A 124 -1.64 9.10 -6.94
N ALA A 125 -2.20 10.27 -6.66
CA ALA A 125 -3.60 10.57 -6.96
C ALA A 125 -3.90 10.49 -8.46
N ARG A 126 -3.01 11.04 -9.32
CA ARG A 126 -3.14 10.96 -10.78
C ARG A 126 -2.99 9.55 -11.33
N ILE A 127 -2.09 8.75 -10.76
CA ILE A 127 -1.96 7.32 -11.11
C ILE A 127 -3.29 6.62 -10.81
N GLY A 128 -3.85 6.86 -9.63
CA GLY A 128 -5.14 6.37 -9.20
C GLY A 128 -6.28 6.70 -10.15
N GLU A 129 -6.42 7.99 -10.47
CA GLU A 129 -7.41 8.50 -11.42
C GLU A 129 -7.27 7.86 -12.81
N ALA A 130 -6.05 7.80 -13.35
CA ALA A 130 -5.78 7.23 -14.67
C ALA A 130 -6.12 5.73 -14.73
N VAL A 131 -5.81 4.98 -13.67
CA VAL A 131 -6.12 3.55 -13.57
C VAL A 131 -7.62 3.33 -13.45
N ASN A 132 -8.30 4.04 -12.54
CA ASN A 132 -9.75 3.92 -12.35
C ASN A 132 -10.52 4.29 -13.62
N GLY A 133 -10.11 5.35 -14.33
CA GLY A 133 -10.74 5.75 -15.60
C GLY A 133 -10.64 4.69 -16.71
N GLN A 134 -9.63 3.81 -16.68
CA GLN A 134 -9.51 2.70 -17.62
C GLN A 134 -10.26 1.44 -17.18
N LEU A 135 -10.37 1.21 -15.87
CA LEU A 135 -10.91 -0.03 -15.30
C LEU A 135 -12.39 0.08 -14.91
N ASP A 136 -12.99 1.26 -14.95
CA ASP A 136 -14.40 1.44 -14.60
C ASP A 136 -15.33 0.55 -15.44
N GLY A 137 -16.31 -0.06 -14.78
CA GLY A 137 -17.26 -1.01 -15.40
C GLY A 137 -16.68 -2.37 -15.84
N THR A 138 -15.38 -2.63 -15.67
CA THR A 138 -14.75 -3.91 -16.10
C THR A 138 -14.88 -5.05 -15.08
N GLY A 139 -15.23 -4.72 -13.82
CA GLY A 139 -15.15 -5.64 -12.69
C GLY A 139 -13.71 -5.95 -12.24
N ALA A 140 -12.71 -5.23 -12.77
CA ALA A 140 -11.33 -5.32 -12.32
C ALA A 140 -11.14 -4.59 -10.98
N MET A 141 -10.19 -5.07 -10.19
CA MET A 141 -9.70 -4.40 -8.99
C MET A 141 -8.22 -4.08 -9.19
N ALA A 142 -7.79 -2.90 -8.78
CA ALA A 142 -6.39 -2.51 -8.81
C ALA A 142 -5.88 -2.09 -7.44
N MET A 143 -4.58 -2.27 -7.20
CA MET A 143 -3.83 -1.84 -6.03
C MET A 143 -2.49 -1.27 -6.49
N TYR A 144 -2.01 -0.22 -5.84
CA TYR A 144 -0.65 0.30 -6.05
C TYR A 144 0.26 -0.09 -4.88
N GLN A 145 1.44 -0.62 -5.20
CA GLN A 145 2.47 -0.92 -4.21
C GLN A 145 3.86 -0.99 -4.85
N ASN A 146 4.89 -0.48 -4.16
CA ASN A 146 6.30 -0.63 -4.55
C ASN A 146 6.57 -0.22 -6.01
N SER A 147 6.05 0.93 -6.45
CA SER A 147 6.17 1.37 -7.85
C SER A 147 5.61 0.35 -8.86
N ALA A 148 4.55 -0.37 -8.49
CA ALA A 148 3.82 -1.27 -9.36
C ALA A 148 2.32 -1.18 -9.13
N ILE A 149 1.56 -1.29 -10.22
CA ILE A 149 0.10 -1.40 -10.20
C ILE A 149 -0.25 -2.87 -10.43
N HIS A 150 -0.92 -3.47 -9.45
CA HIS A 150 -1.44 -4.82 -9.50
C HIS A 150 -2.90 -4.76 -9.90
N VAL A 151 -3.27 -5.41 -11.01
CA VAL A 151 -4.64 -5.42 -11.53
C VAL A 151 -5.14 -6.85 -11.59
N LEU A 152 -6.23 -7.13 -10.88
CA LEU A 152 -6.93 -8.41 -10.88
C LEU A 152 -8.22 -8.25 -11.70
N PHE A 153 -8.37 -9.04 -12.77
CA PHE A 153 -9.49 -8.86 -13.70
C PHE A 153 -9.94 -10.18 -14.36
N PRO A 154 -11.21 -10.29 -14.79
CA PRO A 154 -11.67 -11.41 -15.61
C PRO A 154 -10.98 -11.42 -16.98
N LEU A 155 -10.43 -12.55 -17.42
CA LEU A 155 -9.80 -12.66 -18.73
C LEU A 155 -10.82 -12.40 -19.84
N SER A 156 -10.63 -11.29 -20.55
CA SER A 156 -11.31 -10.95 -21.78
C SER A 156 -10.38 -10.09 -22.63
N GLN A 157 -10.58 -10.09 -23.96
CA GLN A 157 -9.80 -9.23 -24.84
C GLN A 157 -9.98 -7.75 -24.49
N SER A 158 -11.22 -7.35 -24.15
CA SER A 158 -11.53 -5.99 -23.71
C SER A 158 -10.74 -5.61 -22.46
N ASN A 159 -10.73 -6.47 -21.44
CA ASN A 159 -10.01 -6.18 -20.19
C ASN A 159 -8.50 -6.17 -20.38
N ILE A 160 -7.93 -7.04 -21.23
CA ILE A 160 -6.51 -6.95 -21.61
C ILE A 160 -6.21 -5.59 -22.24
N SER A 161 -7.03 -5.15 -23.19
CA SER A 161 -6.86 -3.83 -23.82
C SER A 161 -6.96 -2.69 -22.81
N ARG A 162 -7.87 -2.76 -21.83
CA ARG A 162 -7.97 -1.78 -20.74
C ARG A 162 -6.71 -1.74 -19.87
N VAL A 163 -6.15 -2.89 -19.51
CA VAL A 163 -4.90 -2.98 -18.73
C VAL A 163 -3.71 -2.40 -19.49
N ILE A 164 -3.62 -2.66 -20.81
CA ILE A 164 -2.61 -2.00 -21.65
C ILE A 164 -2.86 -0.49 -21.74
N GLY A 165 -4.13 -0.06 -21.78
CA GLY A 165 -4.53 1.35 -21.65
C GLY A 165 -4.03 1.98 -20.34
N CYS A 166 -4.14 1.27 -19.21
CA CYS A 166 -3.58 1.74 -17.93
C CYS A 166 -2.08 2.00 -18.03
N LYS A 167 -1.32 1.06 -18.63
CA LYS A 167 0.13 1.22 -18.84
C LYS A 167 0.43 2.51 -19.60
N ILE A 168 -0.23 2.72 -20.74
CA ILE A 168 -0.01 3.91 -21.59
C ILE A 168 -0.39 5.19 -20.84
N ALA A 169 -1.55 5.19 -20.17
CA ALA A 169 -2.02 6.35 -19.41
C ALA A 169 -1.06 6.72 -18.29
N VAL A 170 -0.51 5.73 -17.58
CA VAL A 170 0.46 5.94 -16.49
C VAL A 170 1.82 6.41 -17.03
N GLU A 171 2.30 5.87 -18.15
CA GLU A 171 3.54 6.35 -18.80
C GLU A 171 3.44 7.81 -19.25
N ALA A 172 2.23 8.28 -19.61
CA ALA A 172 1.98 9.67 -19.98
C ALA A 172 1.96 10.64 -18.78
N LEU A 173 1.97 10.13 -17.54
CA LEU A 173 2.02 10.97 -16.34
C LEU A 173 3.44 11.41 -16.00
N GLY A 174 3.52 12.51 -15.24
CA GLY A 174 4.79 13.01 -14.68
C GLY A 174 5.84 13.33 -15.74
N ASP A 175 5.41 13.86 -16.89
CA ASP A 175 6.26 14.21 -18.03
C ASP A 175 7.15 13.04 -18.51
N GLY A 176 6.65 11.80 -18.37
CA GLY A 176 7.36 10.58 -18.76
C GLY A 176 8.27 10.01 -17.67
N ALA A 177 8.31 10.58 -16.47
CA ALA A 177 9.14 10.10 -15.35
C ALA A 177 8.80 8.66 -14.91
N LEU A 178 7.62 8.14 -15.28
CA LEU A 178 7.20 6.77 -14.97
C LEU A 178 7.58 5.76 -16.05
N SER A 179 8.13 6.22 -17.17
CA SER A 179 8.56 5.40 -18.30
C SER A 179 9.96 4.81 -18.08
N PRO A 180 10.24 3.58 -18.55
CA PRO A 180 9.32 2.66 -19.23
C PRO A 180 8.53 1.81 -18.22
N ALA A 181 7.21 1.73 -18.41
CA ALA A 181 6.41 0.78 -17.67
C ALA A 181 6.50 -0.61 -18.31
N ARG A 182 6.49 -1.67 -17.49
CA ARG A 182 6.54 -3.06 -17.95
C ARG A 182 5.34 -3.82 -17.41
N THR A 183 4.65 -4.54 -18.29
CA THR A 183 3.49 -5.34 -17.92
C THR A 183 3.81 -6.83 -17.96
N LYS A 184 3.45 -7.55 -16.90
CA LYS A 184 3.47 -9.02 -16.85
C LYS A 184 2.09 -9.53 -16.48
N PHE A 185 1.67 -10.64 -17.09
CA PHE A 185 0.37 -11.27 -16.82
C PHE A 185 0.59 -12.64 -16.18
N TYR A 186 -0.20 -12.92 -15.14
CA TYR A 186 -0.16 -14.14 -14.36
C TYR A 186 -1.58 -14.73 -14.30
N PRO A 187 -1.87 -15.77 -15.09
CA PRO A 187 -3.13 -16.49 -14.98
C PRO A 187 -3.29 -17.07 -13.58
N LEU A 188 -4.43 -16.85 -12.94
CA LEU A 188 -4.74 -17.45 -11.65
C LEU A 188 -5.50 -18.77 -11.89
N PRO A 189 -5.07 -19.87 -11.26
CA PRO A 189 -5.74 -21.15 -11.42
C PRO A 189 -7.17 -21.07 -10.88
N SER A 190 -8.13 -21.55 -11.66
CA SER A 190 -9.47 -21.83 -11.16
C SER A 190 -9.42 -23.08 -10.28
N ALA A 191 -10.15 -23.10 -9.17
CA ALA A 191 -10.24 -24.27 -8.29
C ALA A 191 -10.69 -25.55 -9.05
N ALA A 192 -11.40 -25.40 -10.17
CA ALA A 192 -11.78 -26.49 -11.06
C ALA A 192 -10.58 -27.19 -11.74
N ALA A 193 -9.45 -26.51 -11.92
CA ALA A 193 -8.25 -27.10 -12.53
C ALA A 193 -7.42 -27.92 -11.52
N ALA A 194 -7.51 -27.63 -10.22
CA ALA A 194 -6.76 -28.33 -9.17
C ALA A 194 -7.32 -29.73 -8.87
N THR A 195 -8.58 -30.00 -9.22
CA THR A 195 -9.22 -31.31 -9.02
C THR A 195 -9.00 -32.28 -10.18
N ALA A 196 -8.53 -31.82 -11.34
CA ALA A 196 -8.30 -32.66 -12.52
C ALA A 196 -6.94 -33.39 -12.54
N SER A 197 -6.06 -33.13 -11.56
CA SER A 197 -4.71 -33.72 -11.50
C SER A 197 -4.54 -34.85 -10.49
N ALA A 198 -5.62 -35.41 -9.94
CA ALA A 198 -5.54 -36.64 -9.16
C ALA A 198 -5.47 -37.85 -10.13
N PRO A 199 -4.34 -38.60 -10.19
CA PRO A 199 -4.27 -39.79 -11.02
C PRO A 199 -5.23 -40.85 -10.48
N HIS A 200 -6.15 -41.30 -11.35
CA HIS A 200 -6.98 -42.47 -11.10
C HIS A 200 -6.05 -43.69 -11.16
N ASP A 201 -5.69 -44.23 -10.00
CA ASP A 201 -4.81 -45.39 -9.88
C ASP A 201 -5.61 -46.65 -10.30
N SER A 202 -5.60 -46.94 -11.60
CA SER A 202 -6.16 -48.18 -12.15
C SER A 202 -5.11 -49.28 -12.07
N SER A 203 -4.98 -49.88 -10.88
CA SER A 203 -4.37 -51.20 -10.71
C SER A 203 -5.47 -52.25 -10.66
N SER A 204 -5.67 -52.96 -11.76
CA SER A 204 -6.32 -54.27 -11.77
C SER A 204 -5.40 -55.25 -12.47
N ALA A 205 -4.83 -56.13 -11.65
CA ALA A 205 -3.88 -57.15 -12.01
C ALA A 205 -4.52 -58.26 -12.87
N THR A 206 -3.76 -58.75 -13.84
CA THR A 206 -3.91 -60.06 -14.47
C THR A 206 -3.42 -61.16 -13.53
N ASN A 207 -4.35 -62.00 -13.03
CA ASN A 207 -4.29 -63.47 -13.06
C ASN A 207 -5.51 -64.07 -12.35
#